data_AF-A0A210PDV3-F1
#
_entry.id   AF-A0A210PDV3-F1
#
_cell.length_a   1.000
_cell.length_b   1.000
_cell.length_c   1.000
_cell.angle_alpha   90.00
_cell.angle_beta   90.00
_cell.angle_gamma   90.00
#
_symmetry.space_group_name_H-M   'P 1'
#
loop_
_entity.id
_entity.type
_entity.pdbx_description
1 polymer ?
#
loop_
_entity_poly.entity_id
_entity_poly.type
_entity_poly.pdbx_seq_one_letter_code
_entity_poly.pdbx_strand_id
1 'polypeptide(L)' 'MTKELQARLDNLKEETKVDEEMLSSTIRKRTSASDPRPSSTYVGFVGVVLLSAIFVPLLTADLSRVIIALKSWF' A
#
# COMPACT_ATOMS: atom_id res chain seq x y z
N MET A 1 9.04 16.22 -49.41
CA MET A 1 10.24 16.38 -48.55
C MET A 1 9.91 16.24 -47.06
N THR A 2 8.87 16.89 -46.54
CA THR A 2 8.52 16.83 -45.09
C THR A 2 7.96 15.49 -44.61
N LYS A 3 7.18 14.77 -45.45
CA LYS A 3 6.56 13.49 -45.06
C LYS A 3 7.55 12.34 -44.83
N GLU A 4 8.60 12.28 -45.65
CA GLU A 4 9.64 11.26 -45.51
C GLU A 4 10.47 11.46 -44.24
N LEU A 5 10.76 12.72 -43.90
CA LEU A 5 11.48 13.06 -42.69
C LEU A 5 10.68 12.71 -41.43
N GLN A 6 9.36 12.94 -41.46
CA GLN A 6 8.47 12.57 -40.35
C GLN A 6 8.46 11.05 -40.13
N ALA A 7 8.35 10.27 -41.20
CA ALA A 7 8.39 8.81 -41.12
C ALA A 7 9.71 8.28 -40.52
N ARG A 8 10.85 8.90 -40.87
CA ARG A 8 12.15 8.54 -40.29
C ARG A 8 12.24 8.89 -38.80
N LEU A 9 11.68 10.02 -38.37
CA LEU A 9 11.63 10.41 -36.96
C LEU A 9 10.72 9.47 -36.15
N ASP A 10 9.59 9.07 -36.71
CA ASP A 10 8.65 8.17 -36.05
C ASP A 10 9.27 6.77 -35.86
N ASN A 11 9.99 6.25 -36.87
CA ASN A 11 10.73 4.99 -36.77
C ASN A 11 11.85 5.06 -35.71
N LEU A 12 12.66 6.13 -35.71
CA LEU A 12 13.71 6.32 -34.70
C LEU A 12 13.14 6.41 -33.27
N LYS A 13 11.97 7.03 -33.11
CA LYS A 13 11.28 7.15 -31.83
C LYS A 13 10.71 5.81 -31.35
N GLU A 14 10.31 4.95 -32.27
CA GLU A 14 9.87 3.58 -31.96
C GLU A 14 11.07 2.69 -31.58
N GLU A 15 12.16 2.75 -32.35
CA GLU A 15 13.38 1.97 -32.10
C GLU A 15 14.08 2.36 -30.78
N THR A 16 13.96 3.62 -30.36
CA THR A 16 14.53 4.12 -29.09
C THR A 16 13.54 4.13 -27.93
N LYS A 17 12.31 3.62 -28.15
CA LYS A 17 11.31 3.52 -27.09
C LYS A 17 11.75 2.45 -26.09
N VAL A 18 12.31 2.90 -24.98
CA VAL A 18 12.69 2.01 -23.87
C VAL A 18 11.42 1.45 -23.24
N ASP A 19 11.39 0.14 -23.00
CA ASP A 19 10.33 -0.49 -22.22
C ASP A 19 10.42 -0.03 -20.75
N GLU A 20 9.62 0.97 -20.43
CA GLU A 20 9.58 1.57 -19.10
C GLU A 20 9.08 0.59 -18.02
N GLU A 21 8.38 -0.47 -18.39
CA GLU A 21 7.90 -1.49 -17.43
C GLU A 21 9.02 -2.44 -17.00
N MET A 22 9.97 -2.72 -17.89
CA MET A 22 11.15 -3.53 -17.60
C MET A 22 12.32 -2.73 -16.99
N LEU A 23 12.19 -1.40 -16.87
CA LEU A 23 13.22 -0.59 -16.21
C LEU A 23 13.43 -1.04 -14.76
N SER A 24 14.71 -1.14 -14.36
CA SER A 24 15.10 -1.45 -12.98
C SER A 24 14.51 -0.46 -11.96
N SER A 25 14.32 0.81 -12.35
CA SER A 25 13.66 1.82 -11.52
C SER A 25 12.19 1.50 -11.29
N THR A 26 11.48 1.02 -12.31
CA THR A 26 10.06 0.60 -12.25
C THR A 26 9.89 -0.69 -11.44
N ILE A 27 10.75 -1.69 -11.67
CA ILE A 27 10.76 -2.95 -10.91
C ILE A 27 10.97 -2.68 -9.42
N ARG A 28 11.93 -1.83 -9.05
CA ARG A 28 12.22 -1.48 -7.64
C ARG A 28 11.12 -0.66 -6.97
N LYS A 29 10.27 0.04 -7.74
CA LYS A 29 9.13 0.81 -7.22
C LYS A 29 7.93 -0.09 -6.85
N ARG A 30 7.77 -1.23 -7.54
CA ARG A 30 6.71 -2.21 -7.24
C ARG A 30 7.06 -3.14 -6.08
N THR A 31 8.34 -3.23 -5.72
CA THR A 31 8.76 -3.92 -4.51
C THR A 31 8.75 -2.95 -3.33
N SER A 32 7.61 -2.80 -2.65
CA SER A 32 7.68 -2.97 -1.19
C SER A 32 8.24 -4.38 -1.00
N ALA A 33 9.57 -4.50 -1.03
CA ALA A 33 10.22 -5.79 -0.91
C ALA A 33 9.72 -6.40 0.39
N SER A 34 9.16 -7.60 0.33
CA SER A 34 8.88 -8.38 1.52
C SER A 34 10.17 -8.36 2.34
N ASP A 35 10.14 -7.67 3.48
CA ASP A 35 11.32 -7.46 4.30
C ASP A 35 11.36 -8.58 5.34
N PRO A 36 12.18 -9.63 5.15
CA PRO A 36 12.26 -10.75 6.08
C PRO A 36 13.01 -10.37 7.37
N ARG A 37 13.46 -9.11 7.51
CA ARG A 37 14.15 -8.66 8.72
C ARG A 37 13.22 -8.83 9.92
N PRO A 38 13.64 -9.58 10.96
CA PRO A 38 12.81 -9.81 12.15
C PRO A 38 12.47 -8.49 12.87
N SER A 39 13.28 -7.45 12.72
CA SER A 39 13.00 -6.11 13.25
C SER A 39 11.76 -5.46 12.62
N SER A 40 11.53 -5.64 11.32
CA SER A 40 10.36 -5.09 10.62
C SER A 40 9.06 -5.73 11.14
N THR A 41 9.06 -7.06 11.28
CA THR A 41 7.93 -7.81 11.85
C THR A 41 7.68 -7.44 13.31
N TYR A 42 8.73 -7.26 14.10
CA TYR A 42 8.61 -6.88 15.50
C TYR A 42 7.97 -5.51 15.68
N VAL A 43 8.37 -4.51 14.88
CA VAL A 43 7.78 -3.16 14.94
C VAL A 43 6.29 -3.19 14.58
N GLY A 44 5.89 -3.99 13.58
CA GLY A 44 4.49 -4.19 13.24
C GLY A 44 3.69 -4.82 14.39
N PHE A 45 4.23 -5.86 15.03
CA PHE A 45 3.60 -6.51 16.17
C PHE A 45 3.41 -5.57 17.36
N VAL A 46 4.46 -4.81 17.72
CA VAL A 46 4.40 -3.83 18.82
C VAL A 46 3.34 -2.76 18.54
N GLY A 47 3.23 -2.28 17.30
CA GLY A 47 2.20 -1.33 16.89
C GLY A 47 0.78 -1.89 17.06
N VAL A 48 0.54 -3.13 16.63
CA VAL A 48 -0.77 -3.79 16.79
C VAL A 48 -1.13 -3.96 18.26
N VAL A 49 -0.17 -4.39 19.10
CA VAL A 49 -0.39 -4.54 20.54
C VAL A 49 -0.77 -3.21 21.19
N LEU A 50 -0.02 -2.13 20.91
CA LEU A 50 -0.32 -0.80 21.45
C LEU A 50 -1.70 -0.29 21.03
N LEU A 51 -2.04 -0.40 19.74
CA LEU A 51 -3.37 0.01 19.25
C LEU A 51 -4.47 -0.81 19.91
N SER A 52 -4.31 -2.14 20.01
CA SER A 52 -5.31 -2.99 20.65
C SER A 52 -5.51 -2.64 22.13
N ALA A 53 -4.44 -2.32 22.86
CA ALA A 53 -4.51 -1.95 24.27
C ALA A 53 -5.29 -0.64 24.50
N ILE A 54 -5.32 0.26 23.51
CA ILE A 54 -6.07 1.52 23.58
C ILE A 54 -7.53 1.31 23.17
N PHE A 55 -7.77 0.63 22.05
CA PHE A 55 -9.11 0.54 21.46
C PHE A 55 -10.01 -0.51 22.13
N VAL A 56 -9.47 -1.65 22.59
CA VAL A 56 -10.25 -2.69 23.27
C VAL A 56 -11.00 -2.16 24.50
N PRO A 57 -10.35 -1.48 25.47
CA PRO A 57 -11.06 -1.00 26.65
C PRO A 57 -12.13 0.04 26.32
N LEU A 58 -11.89 0.93 25.34
CA LEU A 58 -12.89 1.88 24.87
C LEU A 58 -14.13 1.17 24.32
N LEU A 59 -13.91 0.21 23.41
CA LEU A 59 -15.00 -0.58 22.83
C LEU A 59 -15.75 -1.37 23.90
N THR A 60 -15.06 -1.98 24.87
CA THR A 60 -15.73 -2.71 25.96
C THR A 60 -16.55 -1.81 26.87
N ALA A 61 -16.06 -0.59 27.14
CA ALA A 61 -16.77 0.37 27.97
C ALA A 61 -18.06 0.83 27.28
N ASP A 62 -18.00 1.08 25.98
CA ASP A 62 -19.16 1.48 25.18
C ASP A 62 -20.15 0.32 24.98
N LEU A 63 -19.67 -0.89 24.63
CA LEU A 63 -20.52 -2.07 24.49
C LEU A 63 -21.28 -2.38 25.78
N SER A 64 -20.60 -2.31 26.93
CA SER A 64 -21.22 -2.60 28.23
C SER A 64 -22.39 -1.66 28.50
N ARG A 65 -22.24 -0.37 28.18
CA ARG A 65 -23.31 0.63 28.33
C ARG A 65 -24.47 0.36 27.39
N VAL A 66 -24.19 0.01 26.13
CA VAL A 66 -25.22 -0.32 25.13
C VAL A 66 -26.00 -1.57 25.55
N ILE A 67 -25.33 -2.62 26.03
CA ILE A 67 -25.98 -3.86 26.49
C ILE A 67 -26.88 -3.59 27.69
N ILE A 68 -26.42 -2.80 28.66
CA ILE A 68 -27.24 -2.42 29.83
C ILE A 68 -28.46 -1.60 29.39
N ALA A 69 -28.28 -0.64 28.49
CA ALA A 69 -29.38 0.17 27.95
C ALA A 69 -30.39 -0.69 27.18
N LEU A 70 -29.92 -1.66 26.39
CA LEU A 70 -30.78 -2.57 25.62
C LEU A 70 -31.59 -3.49 26.56
N LYS A 71 -30.94 -4.04 27.59
CA LYS A 71 -31.61 -4.87 28.61
C LYS A 71 -32.59 -4.07 29.48
N SER A 72 -32.36 -2.79 29.67
CA SER A 72 -33.29 -1.91 30.39
C SER A 72 -34.51 -1.54 29.55
N TRP A 73 -34.42 -1.61 28.21
CA TRP A 73 -35.48 -1.23 27.29
C TRP A 73 -36.48 -2.36 27.02
N PHE A 74 -36.01 -3.62 27.10
CA PHE A 74 -36.78 -4.84 26.85
C PHE A 74 -37.17 -5.53 28.15
#